data_AF-A0A4R4LCP9-F1
#
_entry.id   AF-A0A4R4LCP9-F1
#
_cell.length_a   1.000
_cell.length_b   1.000
_cell.length_c   1.000
_cell.angle_alpha   90.00
_cell.angle_beta   90.00
_cell.angle_gamma   90.00
#
_symmetry.space_group_name_H-M   'P 1'
#
loop_
_entity.id
_entity.type
_entity.pdbx_description
1 polymer ?
#
loop_
_entity_poly.entity_id
_entity_poly.type
_entity_poly.pdbx_seq_one_letter_code
_entity_poly.pdbx_strand_id
1 'polypeptide(L)'
;MAKPQEKVSFGQRLKQIGMVFRFTAKQDRWFAPLVAAAVLIPLALTVVAVLFWGWLWLPLGILFTLLAVLIVLNLRSNAAMMNAAEGQPGAAAQIMENMRGDWRVTPAVSSTTQMDMVHLVIGRPGVILLAEGNPQRVRGLLGQEKRRLAKVIGNAPLHDYMIGQGEDELPIRKLRMTLMRLPRALSGKDVNALDKRLKALTARPQMPKGAIPKNMRPPRSAFRQSRGR
;
A
#
# COMPACT_ATOMS: atom_id res chain seq x y z
N MET A 1 12.43 -28.59 -21.73
CA MET A 1 13.79 -28.59 -21.16
C MET A 1 13.76 -27.91 -19.80
N ALA A 2 13.91 -28.67 -18.71
CA ALA A 2 13.99 -28.11 -17.36
C ALA A 2 15.37 -27.45 -17.20
N LYS A 3 15.41 -26.17 -16.81
CA LYS A 3 16.68 -25.48 -16.53
C LYS A 3 17.40 -26.18 -15.37
N PRO A 4 18.73 -26.38 -15.42
CA PRO A 4 19.47 -26.96 -14.31
C PRO A 4 19.27 -26.09 -13.06
N GLN A 5 18.85 -26.70 -11.95
CA GLN A 5 18.76 -26.00 -10.67
C GLN A 5 20.17 -25.54 -10.27
N GLU A 6 20.39 -24.24 -10.34
CA GLU A 6 21.63 -23.60 -9.91
C GLU A 6 21.85 -23.95 -8.43
N LYS A 7 22.95 -24.66 -8.13
CA LYS A 7 23.31 -25.07 -6.77
C LYS A 7 23.68 -23.82 -5.98
N VAL A 8 22.67 -23.16 -5.40
CA VAL A 8 22.86 -21.98 -4.55
C VAL A 8 23.81 -22.34 -3.40
N SER A 9 24.93 -21.61 -3.31
CA SER A 9 25.96 -21.81 -2.28
C SER A 9 25.38 -21.62 -0.88
N PHE A 10 25.89 -22.36 0.11
CA PHE A 10 25.42 -22.31 1.51
C PHE A 10 25.39 -20.88 2.08
N GLY A 11 26.40 -20.06 1.74
CA GLY A 11 26.44 -18.66 2.14
C GLY A 11 25.36 -17.79 1.51
N GLN A 12 24.94 -18.08 0.28
CA GLN A 12 23.83 -17.39 -0.37
C GLN A 12 22.49 -17.77 0.25
N ARG A 13 22.31 -19.04 0.65
CA ARG A 13 21.11 -19.51 1.37
C ARG A 13 20.97 -18.82 2.73
N LEU A 14 22.07 -18.68 3.48
CA LEU A 14 22.08 -17.93 4.75
C LEU A 14 21.69 -16.46 4.56
N LYS A 15 22.21 -15.80 3.52
CA LYS A 15 21.83 -14.41 3.19
C LYS A 15 20.34 -14.31 2.80
N GLN A 16 19.82 -15.27 2.04
CA GLN A 16 18.40 -15.32 1.68
C GLN A 16 17.51 -15.48 2.92
N ILE A 17 17.86 -16.38 3.84
CA ILE A 17 17.14 -16.57 5.11
C ILE A 17 17.16 -15.27 5.94
N GLY A 18 18.32 -14.59 6.02
CA GLY A 18 18.45 -13.31 6.74
C GLY A 18 17.61 -12.18 6.13
N MET A 19 17.46 -12.15 4.80
CA MET A 19 16.58 -11.19 4.12
C MET A 19 15.10 -11.46 4.43
N VAL A 20 14.68 -12.73 4.35
CA VAL A 20 13.30 -13.15 4.69
C VAL A 20 12.97 -12.83 6.15
N PHE A 21 13.93 -13.06 7.05
CA PHE A 21 13.77 -12.73 8.47
C PHE A 21 13.54 -11.23 8.69
N ARG A 22 14.36 -10.36 8.07
CA ARG A 22 14.21 -8.90 8.16
C ARG A 22 12.92 -8.40 7.53
N PHE A 23 12.51 -8.99 6.42
CA PHE A 23 11.24 -8.66 5.75
C PHE A 23 10.05 -9.02 6.63
N THR A 24 10.03 -10.26 7.14
CA THR A 24 8.94 -10.78 7.99
C THR A 24 8.87 -10.01 9.32
N ALA A 25 10.00 -9.70 9.95
CA ALA A 25 10.04 -8.91 11.19
C ALA A 25 9.53 -7.46 11.01
N LYS A 26 9.70 -6.87 9.83
CA LYS A 26 9.14 -5.55 9.51
C LYS A 26 7.64 -5.59 9.26
N GLN A 27 7.14 -6.70 8.71
CA GLN A 27 5.74 -6.82 8.31
C GLN A 27 4.85 -7.39 9.42
N ASP A 28 5.38 -8.23 10.31
CA ASP A 28 4.67 -8.79 11.44
C ASP A 28 5.39 -8.48 12.76
N ARG A 29 4.81 -7.54 13.53
CA ARG A 29 5.29 -7.13 14.87
C ARG A 29 5.30 -8.28 15.90
N TRP A 30 4.50 -9.32 15.71
CA TRP A 30 4.49 -10.49 16.60
C TRP A 30 5.57 -11.52 16.23
N PHE A 31 6.23 -11.38 15.09
CA PHE A 31 7.24 -12.33 14.64
C PHE A 31 8.45 -12.39 15.57
N ALA A 32 8.98 -11.24 16.00
CA ALA A 32 10.15 -11.19 16.88
C ALA A 32 9.94 -11.91 18.23
N PRO A 33 8.86 -11.66 19.00
CA PRO A 33 8.62 -12.38 20.25
C PRO A 33 8.29 -13.86 20.02
N LEU A 34 7.63 -14.22 18.93
CA LEU A 34 7.34 -15.63 18.60
C LEU A 34 8.61 -16.42 18.27
N VAL A 35 9.54 -15.83 17.53
CA VAL A 35 10.84 -16.47 17.27
C VAL A 35 11.64 -16.61 18.56
N ALA A 36 11.63 -15.60 19.42
CA ALA A 36 12.26 -15.69 20.74
C ALA A 36 11.66 -16.84 21.56
N ALA A 37 10.33 -16.97 21.60
CA ALA A 37 9.66 -18.09 22.25
C ALA A 37 10.01 -19.45 21.60
N ALA A 38 10.08 -19.52 20.28
CA ALA A 38 10.45 -20.72 19.53
C ALA A 38 11.89 -21.18 19.77
N VAL A 39 12.79 -20.30 20.21
CA VAL A 39 14.14 -20.65 20.65
C VAL A 39 14.16 -20.98 22.14
N LEU A 40 13.58 -20.12 22.97
CA LEU A 40 13.69 -20.21 24.43
C LEU A 40 12.95 -21.42 25.00
N ILE A 41 11.75 -21.75 24.48
CA ILE A 41 10.95 -22.86 25.01
C ILE A 41 11.65 -24.21 24.76
N PRO A 42 12.05 -24.57 23.52
CA PRO A 42 12.71 -25.85 23.29
C PRO A 42 14.09 -25.92 23.95
N LEU A 43 14.82 -24.80 24.02
CA LEU A 43 16.11 -24.77 24.70
C LEU A 43 15.97 -25.02 26.20
N ALA A 44 15.00 -24.38 26.87
CA ALA A 44 14.71 -24.64 28.28
C ALA A 44 14.31 -26.10 28.53
N LEU A 45 13.45 -26.66 27.66
CA LEU A 45 13.09 -28.08 27.72
C LEU A 45 14.29 -29.01 27.53
N THR A 46 15.23 -28.63 26.67
CA THR A 46 16.46 -29.40 26.45
C THR A 46 17.35 -29.40 27.68
N VAL A 47 17.52 -28.25 28.34
CA VAL A 47 18.31 -28.15 29.58
C VAL A 47 17.71 -29.01 30.68
N VAL A 48 16.38 -28.97 30.84
CA VAL A 48 15.67 -29.83 31.79
C VAL A 48 15.87 -31.31 31.44
N ALA A 49 15.69 -31.72 30.18
CA ALA A 49 15.87 -33.11 29.75
C ALA A 49 17.29 -33.62 30.00
N VAL A 50 18.31 -32.78 29.76
CA VAL A 50 19.71 -33.14 30.00
C VAL A 50 20.02 -33.30 31.49
N LEU A 51 19.41 -32.48 32.36
CA LEU A 51 19.60 -32.58 33.81
C LEU A 51 19.03 -33.90 34.37
N PHE A 52 17.91 -34.38 33.84
CA PHE A 52 17.22 -35.58 34.34
C PHE A 52 17.63 -36.89 33.63
N TRP A 53 17.91 -36.86 32.32
CA TRP A 53 18.19 -38.05 31.52
C TRP A 53 19.59 -38.05 30.85
N GLY A 54 20.41 -37.04 31.13
CA GLY A 54 21.80 -36.96 30.68
C GLY A 54 22.01 -36.38 29.28
N TRP A 55 23.28 -36.27 28.91
CA TRP A 55 23.76 -35.63 27.67
C TRP A 55 23.22 -36.19 26.35
N LEU A 56 22.65 -37.40 26.33
CA LEU A 56 22.10 -38.04 25.12
C LEU A 56 20.91 -37.27 24.53
N TRP A 57 20.28 -36.39 25.31
CA TRP A 57 19.14 -35.56 24.88
C TRP A 57 19.55 -34.26 24.19
N LEU A 58 20.84 -33.89 24.25
CA LEU A 58 21.36 -32.68 23.59
C LEU A 58 21.09 -32.64 22.08
N PRO A 59 21.40 -33.70 21.29
CA PRO A 59 21.16 -33.67 19.85
C PRO A 59 19.68 -33.52 19.52
N LEU A 60 18.82 -34.17 20.30
CA LEU A 60 17.37 -34.14 20.12
C LEU A 60 16.79 -32.75 20.42
N GLY A 61 17.26 -32.11 21.50
CA GLY A 61 16.86 -30.76 21.86
C GLY A 61 17.31 -29.69 20.86
N ILE A 62 18.52 -29.82 20.33
CA ILE A 62 19.00 -28.96 19.22
C ILE A 62 18.09 -29.13 18.00
N LEU A 63 17.74 -30.37 17.65
CA LEU A 63 16.86 -30.67 16.52
C LEU A 63 15.46 -30.06 16.72
N PHE A 64 14.88 -30.19 17.91
CA PHE A 64 13.59 -29.59 18.25
C PHE A 64 13.62 -28.05 18.21
N THR A 65 14.71 -27.44 18.68
CA THR A 65 14.89 -25.98 18.64
C THR A 65 14.96 -25.49 17.20
N LEU A 66 15.76 -26.15 16.36
CA LEU A 66 15.86 -25.81 14.93
C LEU A 66 14.52 -25.99 14.22
N LEU A 67 13.79 -27.08 14.51
CA LEU A 67 12.49 -27.34 13.93
C LEU A 67 11.46 -26.29 14.33
N ALA A 68 11.40 -25.92 15.61
CA ALA A 68 10.47 -24.90 16.11
C ALA A 68 10.69 -23.53 15.44
N VAL A 69 11.95 -23.10 15.31
CA VAL A 69 12.31 -21.87 14.58
C VAL A 69 11.86 -21.96 13.13
N LEU A 70 12.08 -23.10 12.47
CA LEU A 70 11.74 -23.30 11.07
C LEU A 70 10.22 -23.29 10.84
N ILE A 71 9.45 -23.91 11.74
CA ILE A 71 7.98 -23.90 11.72
C ILE A 71 7.45 -22.47 11.85
N VAL A 72 7.90 -21.71 12.86
CA VAL A 72 7.47 -20.33 13.06
C VAL A 72 7.83 -19.46 11.86
N LEU A 73 9.04 -19.64 11.33
CA LEU A 73 9.49 -18.90 10.15
C LEU A 73 8.66 -19.24 8.92
N ASN A 74 8.35 -20.52 8.67
CA ASN A 74 7.54 -20.93 7.51
C ASN A 74 6.10 -20.40 7.60
N LEU A 75 5.41 -20.65 8.72
CA LEU A 75 4.01 -20.23 8.87
C LEU A 75 3.87 -18.70 8.78
N ARG A 76 4.80 -17.96 9.38
CA ARG A 76 4.74 -16.49 9.39
C ARG A 76 5.24 -15.86 8.10
N SER A 77 6.25 -16.45 7.44
CA SER A 77 6.67 -15.98 6.12
C SER A 77 5.55 -16.13 5.10
N ASN A 78 4.83 -17.27 5.12
CA ASN A 78 3.68 -17.48 4.23
C ASN A 78 2.58 -16.45 4.48
N ALA A 79 2.25 -16.19 5.75
CA ALA A 79 1.27 -15.16 6.11
C ALA A 79 1.72 -13.75 5.70
N ALA A 80 2.98 -13.39 5.95
CA ALA A 80 3.54 -12.09 5.55
C ALA A 80 3.56 -11.92 4.03
N MET A 81 3.93 -12.96 3.28
CA MET A 81 3.93 -12.95 1.82
C MET A 81 2.50 -12.84 1.25
N MET A 82 1.53 -13.57 1.81
CA MET A 82 0.13 -13.45 1.41
C MET A 82 -0.42 -12.05 1.72
N ASN A 83 -0.11 -11.51 2.90
CA ASN A 83 -0.49 -10.15 3.27
C ASN A 83 0.21 -9.08 2.41
N ALA A 84 1.43 -9.34 1.94
CA ALA A 84 2.13 -8.47 0.98
C ALA A 84 1.51 -8.57 -0.43
N ALA A 85 1.10 -9.77 -0.84
CA ALA A 85 0.45 -10.03 -2.12
C ALA A 85 -0.96 -9.42 -2.20
N GLU A 86 -1.65 -9.24 -1.07
CA GLU A 86 -2.91 -8.48 -0.99
C GLU A 86 -2.76 -6.99 -1.32
N GLY A 87 -1.53 -6.44 -1.24
CA GLY A 87 -1.21 -5.06 -1.61
C GLY A 87 -0.92 -4.86 -3.10
N GLN A 88 -1.48 -5.70 -3.99
CA GLN A 88 -1.34 -5.51 -5.43
C GLN A 88 -1.92 -4.14 -5.84
N PRO A 89 -1.15 -3.29 -6.54
CA PRO A 89 -1.64 -2.01 -7.03
C PRO A 89 -2.89 -2.20 -7.90
N GLY A 90 -3.96 -1.46 -7.59
CA GLY A 90 -5.26 -1.52 -8.25
C GLY A 90 -6.30 -2.39 -7.53
N ALA A 91 -5.96 -3.07 -6.43
CA ALA A 91 -6.88 -3.97 -5.72
C ALA A 91 -8.09 -3.24 -5.10
N ALA A 92 -7.91 -2.02 -4.54
CA ALA A 92 -9.03 -1.26 -3.98
C ALA A 92 -10.04 -0.88 -5.04
N ALA A 93 -9.61 -0.46 -6.23
CA ALA A 93 -10.54 -0.14 -7.30
C ALA A 93 -11.42 -1.35 -7.67
N GLN A 94 -10.80 -2.52 -7.85
CA GLN A 94 -11.51 -3.75 -8.18
C GLN A 94 -12.50 -4.17 -7.08
N ILE A 95 -12.11 -4.04 -5.81
CA ILE A 95 -13.00 -4.34 -4.68
C ILE A 95 -14.19 -3.38 -4.66
N MET A 96 -13.95 -2.10 -4.92
CA MET A 96 -14.98 -1.07 -4.94
C MET A 96 -15.95 -1.24 -6.11
N GLU A 97 -15.47 -1.61 -7.29
CA GLU A 97 -16.33 -1.89 -8.46
C GLU A 97 -17.29 -3.06 -8.21
N ASN A 98 -16.87 -4.03 -7.40
CA ASN A 98 -17.69 -5.18 -7.00
C ASN A 98 -18.62 -4.89 -5.80
N MET A 99 -18.57 -3.69 -5.21
CA MET A 99 -19.43 -3.37 -4.08
C MET A 99 -20.89 -3.16 -4.51
N ARG A 100 -21.81 -3.75 -3.74
CA ARG A 100 -23.25 -3.53 -3.92
C ARG A 100 -23.63 -2.10 -3.51
N GLY A 101 -24.42 -1.43 -4.35
CA GLY A 101 -24.96 -0.10 -4.10
C GLY A 101 -24.55 0.91 -5.18
N ASP A 102 -24.94 2.17 -5.01
CA ASP A 102 -24.57 3.28 -5.89
C ASP A 102 -23.17 3.81 -5.52
N TRP A 103 -22.16 3.03 -5.85
CA TRP A 103 -20.75 3.38 -5.73
C TRP A 103 -20.20 3.69 -7.13
N ARG A 104 -19.60 4.86 -7.30
CA ARG A 104 -18.98 5.28 -8.57
C ARG A 104 -17.50 5.38 -8.36
N VAL A 105 -16.79 4.47 -9.01
CA VAL A 105 -15.34 4.36 -8.89
C VAL A 105 -14.73 4.98 -10.14
N THR A 106 -13.78 5.90 -9.94
CA THR A 106 -12.89 6.38 -10.99
C THR A 106 -11.48 5.93 -10.60
N PRO A 107 -10.97 4.84 -11.21
CA PRO A 107 -9.66 4.32 -10.87
C PRO A 107 -8.56 5.28 -11.34
N ALA A 108 -7.45 5.35 -10.58
CA ALA A 108 -6.22 6.04 -10.96
C ALA A 108 -6.42 7.49 -11.45
N VAL A 109 -7.15 8.31 -10.69
CA VAL A 109 -7.27 9.76 -10.94
C VAL A 109 -5.92 10.46 -10.90
N SER A 110 -5.02 9.95 -10.05
CA SER A 110 -3.61 10.29 -10.06
C SER A 110 -2.80 9.02 -9.94
N SER A 111 -1.75 8.88 -10.74
CA SER A 111 -0.85 7.73 -10.68
C SER A 111 0.59 8.12 -11.05
N THR A 112 1.53 7.31 -10.61
CA THR A 112 2.95 7.40 -10.96
C THR A 112 3.43 6.12 -11.63
N THR A 113 4.57 6.18 -12.31
CA THR A 113 5.23 5.03 -12.94
C THR A 113 5.66 3.96 -11.92
N GLN A 114 5.74 4.33 -10.64
CA GLN A 114 6.08 3.42 -9.53
C GLN A 114 4.87 2.69 -8.94
N MET A 115 3.74 2.67 -9.67
CA MET A 115 2.50 2.00 -9.28
C MET A 115 1.88 2.56 -7.98
N ASP A 116 2.17 3.82 -7.63
CA ASP A 116 1.39 4.53 -6.62
C ASP A 116 0.17 5.17 -7.31
N MET A 117 -1.00 5.01 -6.71
CA MET A 117 -2.28 5.33 -7.33
C MET A 117 -3.22 5.98 -6.33
N VAL A 118 -4.04 6.92 -6.81
CA VAL A 118 -5.16 7.47 -6.06
C VAL A 118 -6.43 7.23 -6.86
N HIS A 119 -7.35 6.48 -6.27
CA HIS A 119 -8.66 6.19 -6.81
C HIS A 119 -9.69 7.12 -6.15
N LEU A 120 -10.60 7.63 -6.96
CA LEU A 120 -11.71 8.46 -6.50
C LEU A 120 -12.97 7.60 -6.45
N VAL A 121 -13.65 7.62 -5.31
CA VAL A 121 -14.91 6.92 -5.11
C VAL A 121 -15.96 7.93 -4.69
N ILE A 122 -17.12 7.88 -5.32
CA ILE A 122 -18.28 8.69 -4.95
C ILE A 122 -19.38 7.74 -4.51
N GLY A 123 -20.01 8.06 -3.37
CA GLY A 123 -21.15 7.32 -2.87
C GLY A 123 -21.99 8.14 -1.90
N ARG A 124 -22.97 7.50 -1.27
CA ARG A 124 -23.83 8.15 -0.26
C ARG A 124 -23.07 8.74 0.93
N PRO A 125 -21.92 8.21 1.37
CA PRO A 125 -21.13 8.86 2.41
C PRO A 125 -20.50 10.19 2.00
N GLY A 126 -20.28 10.43 0.69
CA GLY A 126 -19.54 11.58 0.20
C GLY A 126 -18.52 11.20 -0.86
N VAL A 127 -17.44 11.98 -0.91
CA VAL A 127 -16.27 11.73 -1.76
C VAL A 127 -15.20 11.02 -0.95
N ILE A 128 -14.71 9.90 -1.45
CA ILE A 128 -13.70 9.08 -0.80
C ILE A 128 -12.49 8.97 -1.72
N LEU A 129 -11.30 9.28 -1.21
CA LEU A 129 -10.03 9.06 -1.87
C LEU A 129 -9.37 7.81 -1.30
N LEU A 130 -9.07 6.85 -2.16
CA LEU A 130 -8.36 5.63 -1.80
C LEU A 130 -6.97 5.68 -2.42
N ALA A 131 -5.96 5.67 -1.58
CA ALA A 131 -4.58 5.90 -1.97
C ALA A 131 -3.79 4.60 -1.77
N GLU A 132 -3.22 4.05 -2.85
CA GLU A 132 -2.46 2.80 -2.83
C GLU A 132 -1.00 3.04 -3.23
N GLY A 133 -0.06 2.34 -2.60
CA GLY A 133 1.37 2.41 -2.91
C GLY A 133 2.22 2.80 -1.71
N ASN A 134 3.39 3.40 -1.96
CA ASN A 134 4.30 3.79 -0.89
C ASN A 134 3.77 5.02 -0.11
N PRO A 135 3.67 4.96 1.23
CA PRO A 135 3.05 6.01 2.04
C PRO A 135 3.66 7.40 1.85
N GLN A 136 4.99 7.50 1.80
CA GLN A 136 5.68 8.79 1.67
C GLN A 136 5.38 9.47 0.33
N ARG A 137 5.26 8.70 -0.76
CA ARG A 137 4.99 9.25 -2.09
C ARG A 137 3.50 9.52 -2.30
N VAL A 138 2.66 8.59 -1.85
CA VAL A 138 1.20 8.65 -1.99
C VAL A 138 0.61 9.83 -1.22
N ARG A 139 1.13 10.18 -0.03
CA ARG A 139 0.67 11.36 0.74
C ARG A 139 0.70 12.64 -0.10
N GLY A 140 1.73 12.81 -0.93
CA GLY A 140 1.84 13.95 -1.84
C GLY A 140 0.74 13.95 -2.91
N LEU A 141 0.52 12.81 -3.57
CA LEU A 141 -0.54 12.65 -4.57
C LEU A 141 -1.94 12.87 -3.98
N LEU A 142 -2.18 12.30 -2.81
CA LEU A 142 -3.44 12.43 -2.07
C LEU A 142 -3.71 13.89 -1.69
N GLY A 143 -2.69 14.60 -1.19
CA GLY A 143 -2.81 16.01 -0.85
C GLY A 143 -3.14 16.91 -2.05
N GLN A 144 -2.57 16.61 -3.23
CA GLN A 144 -2.89 17.33 -4.47
C GLN A 144 -4.35 17.11 -4.88
N GLU A 145 -4.82 15.86 -4.84
CA GLU A 145 -6.19 15.54 -5.23
C GLU A 145 -7.22 16.08 -4.24
N LYS A 146 -6.93 16.05 -2.92
CA LYS A 146 -7.75 16.73 -1.91
C LYS A 146 -7.94 18.21 -2.22
N ARG A 147 -6.86 18.94 -2.52
CA ARG A 147 -6.91 20.38 -2.84
C ARG A 147 -7.67 20.64 -4.15
N ARG A 148 -7.58 19.72 -5.12
CA ARG A 148 -8.30 19.80 -6.39
C ARG A 148 -9.80 19.61 -6.16
N LEU A 149 -10.19 18.58 -5.42
CA LEU A 149 -11.58 18.23 -5.15
C LEU A 149 -12.26 19.23 -4.22
N ALA A 150 -11.56 19.74 -3.21
CA ALA A 150 -12.09 20.73 -2.27
C ALA A 150 -12.73 21.95 -2.97
N LYS A 151 -12.27 22.30 -4.18
CA LYS A 151 -12.82 23.42 -4.97
C LYS A 151 -14.20 23.14 -5.58
N VAL A 152 -14.62 21.87 -5.64
CA VAL A 152 -15.79 21.43 -6.43
C VAL A 152 -16.80 20.62 -5.61
N ILE A 153 -16.36 19.94 -4.56
CA ILE A 153 -17.21 19.07 -3.73
C ILE A 153 -18.24 19.84 -2.88
N GLY A 154 -18.00 21.14 -2.62
CA GLY A 154 -18.88 21.96 -1.80
C GLY A 154 -18.98 21.43 -0.36
N ASN A 155 -20.20 21.15 0.10
CA ASN A 155 -20.47 20.65 1.45
C ASN A 155 -20.43 19.12 1.58
N ALA A 156 -20.11 18.39 0.51
CA ALA A 156 -20.01 16.93 0.58
C ALA A 156 -18.80 16.52 1.46
N PRO A 157 -18.96 15.55 2.38
CA PRO A 157 -17.84 15.05 3.18
C PRO A 157 -16.74 14.47 2.28
N LEU A 158 -15.49 14.78 2.63
CA LEU A 158 -14.29 14.24 2.00
C LEU A 158 -13.57 13.31 2.97
N HIS A 159 -13.49 12.04 2.62
CA HIS A 159 -12.74 11.03 3.36
C HIS A 159 -11.54 10.58 2.55
N ASP A 160 -10.43 10.28 3.22
CA ASP A 160 -9.27 9.69 2.58
C ASP A 160 -8.73 8.52 3.38
N TYR A 161 -8.31 7.49 2.67
CA TYR A 161 -7.73 6.29 3.23
C TYR A 161 -6.49 5.92 2.45
N MET A 162 -5.40 5.71 3.18
CA MET A 162 -4.23 5.05 2.63
C MET A 162 -4.41 3.55 2.79
N ILE A 163 -4.30 2.81 1.70
CA ILE A 163 -4.44 1.36 1.68
C ILE A 163 -3.07 0.73 1.86
N GLY A 164 -2.97 -0.17 2.83
CA GLY A 164 -1.75 -0.90 3.12
C GLY A 164 -1.78 -1.57 4.49
N GLN A 165 -0.63 -1.77 5.10
CA GLN A 165 -0.45 -2.55 6.32
C GLN A 165 0.27 -1.79 7.45
N GLY A 166 0.66 -0.52 7.22
CA GLY A 166 1.22 0.35 8.25
C GLY A 166 0.22 0.72 9.35
N GLU A 167 0.70 1.36 10.41
CA GLU A 167 -0.14 1.74 11.57
C GLU A 167 -1.24 2.75 11.23
N ASP A 168 -0.98 3.66 10.29
CA ASP A 168 -1.93 4.67 9.79
C ASP A 168 -2.61 4.25 8.47
N GLU A 169 -2.48 2.99 8.08
CA GLU A 169 -3.01 2.46 6.82
C GLU A 169 -4.21 1.55 7.07
N LEU A 170 -5.14 1.54 6.13
CA LEU A 170 -6.30 0.69 6.13
C LEU A 170 -6.00 -0.60 5.36
N PRO A 171 -6.05 -1.78 6.02
CA PRO A 171 -5.88 -3.05 5.33
C PRO A 171 -7.00 -3.26 4.30
N ILE A 172 -6.62 -3.75 3.11
CA ILE A 172 -7.55 -3.96 1.99
C ILE A 172 -8.76 -4.84 2.38
N ARG A 173 -8.54 -5.85 3.21
CA ARG A 173 -9.60 -6.76 3.71
C ARG A 173 -10.68 -6.03 4.52
N LYS A 174 -10.31 -4.93 5.19
CA LYS A 174 -11.22 -4.12 6.01
C LYS A 174 -11.87 -2.98 5.22
N LEU A 175 -11.36 -2.65 4.02
CA LEU A 175 -11.83 -1.53 3.19
C LEU A 175 -13.36 -1.51 3.05
N ARG A 176 -13.94 -2.62 2.58
CA ARG A 176 -15.39 -2.73 2.38
C ARG A 176 -16.19 -2.49 3.66
N MET A 177 -15.79 -3.11 4.77
CA MET A 177 -16.48 -2.95 6.06
C MET A 177 -16.40 -1.50 6.54
N THR A 178 -15.22 -0.89 6.46
CA THR A 178 -15.00 0.49 6.89
C THR A 178 -15.86 1.47 6.11
N LEU A 179 -15.87 1.37 4.77
CA LEU A 179 -16.63 2.29 3.93
C LEU A 179 -18.15 2.12 4.09
N MET A 180 -18.62 0.88 4.30
CA MET A 180 -20.04 0.61 4.54
C MET A 180 -20.55 1.13 5.90
N ARG A 181 -19.65 1.36 6.86
CA ARG A 181 -19.99 1.93 8.18
C ARG A 181 -20.07 3.46 8.17
N LEU A 182 -19.62 4.12 7.11
CA LEU A 182 -19.67 5.57 7.03
C LEU A 182 -21.13 6.07 7.03
N PRO A 183 -21.41 7.20 7.69
CA PRO A 183 -22.76 7.77 7.72
C PRO A 183 -23.17 8.18 6.31
N ARG A 184 -24.46 7.98 5.98
CA ARG A 184 -25.02 8.38 4.69
C ARG A 184 -25.36 9.87 4.70
N ALA A 185 -24.39 10.71 4.39
CA ALA A 185 -24.55 12.16 4.39
C ALA A 185 -25.27 12.72 3.15
N LEU A 186 -25.24 12.00 2.02
CA LEU A 186 -25.78 12.46 0.75
C LEU A 186 -27.01 11.66 0.29
N SER A 187 -27.94 12.34 -0.37
CA SER A 187 -29.02 11.69 -1.12
C SER A 187 -28.51 11.19 -2.48
N GLY A 188 -29.27 10.30 -3.14
CA GLY A 188 -28.90 9.84 -4.49
C GLY A 188 -28.86 10.97 -5.52
N LYS A 189 -29.70 12.01 -5.35
CA LYS A 189 -29.67 13.20 -6.21
C LYS A 189 -28.38 14.00 -6.04
N ASP A 190 -27.92 14.14 -4.80
CA ASP A 190 -26.66 14.84 -4.50
C ASP A 190 -25.46 14.08 -5.06
N VAL A 191 -25.47 12.76 -4.97
CA VAL A 191 -24.45 11.88 -5.57
C VAL A 191 -24.41 12.05 -7.10
N ASN A 192 -25.56 12.14 -7.77
CA ASN A 192 -25.65 12.45 -9.20
C ASN A 192 -25.10 13.83 -9.56
N ALA A 193 -25.45 14.86 -8.80
CA ALA A 193 -24.96 16.21 -9.02
C ALA A 193 -23.44 16.29 -8.84
N LEU A 194 -22.93 15.62 -7.80
CA LEU A 194 -21.51 15.55 -7.48
C LEU A 194 -20.71 14.83 -8.57
N ASP A 195 -21.17 13.67 -9.03
CA ASP A 195 -20.53 12.93 -10.14
C ASP A 195 -20.44 13.77 -11.42
N LYS A 196 -21.51 14.51 -11.78
CA LYS A 196 -21.49 15.42 -12.93
C LYS A 196 -20.46 16.54 -12.77
N ARG A 197 -20.38 17.18 -11.59
CA ARG A 197 -19.40 18.24 -11.31
C ARG A 197 -17.97 17.73 -11.38
N LEU A 198 -17.71 16.53 -10.84
CA LEU A 198 -16.40 15.91 -10.83
C LEU A 198 -15.95 15.46 -12.23
N LYS A 199 -16.86 14.89 -13.04
CA LYS A 199 -16.58 14.60 -14.45
C LYS A 199 -16.25 15.86 -15.25
N ALA A 200 -16.96 16.97 -15.01
CA ALA A 200 -16.66 18.25 -15.64
C ALA A 200 -15.28 18.82 -15.23
N LEU A 201 -14.82 18.53 -14.00
CA LEU A 201 -13.49 18.92 -13.54
C LEU A 201 -12.36 18.13 -14.22
N THR A 202 -12.61 16.86 -14.53
CA THR A 202 -11.64 15.98 -15.22
C THR A 202 -11.64 16.20 -16.72
N ALA A 203 -12.77 16.58 -17.30
CA ALA A 203 -12.93 16.84 -18.74
C ALA A 203 -12.26 18.13 -19.24
N ARG A 204 -11.58 18.91 -18.38
CA ARG A 204 -10.78 20.06 -18.86
C ARG A 204 -9.66 19.53 -19.76
N PRO A 205 -9.66 19.82 -21.07
CA PRO A 205 -8.56 19.43 -21.94
C PRO A 205 -7.30 20.03 -21.36
N GLN A 206 -6.24 19.23 -21.22
CA GLN A 206 -4.91 19.81 -21.10
C GLN A 206 -4.74 20.68 -22.33
N MET A 207 -4.77 22.01 -22.17
CA MET A 207 -4.51 22.92 -23.28
C MET A 207 -3.24 22.40 -23.95
N PRO A 208 -3.29 22.05 -25.26
CA PRO A 208 -2.10 21.64 -25.97
C PRO A 208 -1.07 22.71 -25.65
N LYS A 209 0.04 22.32 -25.03
CA LYS A 209 1.16 23.24 -24.86
C LYS A 209 1.56 23.56 -26.29
N GLY A 210 1.01 24.64 -26.83
CA GLY A 210 1.30 25.08 -28.18
C GLY A 210 2.81 25.11 -28.26
N ALA A 211 3.37 24.26 -29.11
CA ALA A 211 4.79 24.28 -29.36
C ALA A 211 5.08 25.69 -29.84
N ILE A 212 5.59 26.53 -28.95
CA ILE A 212 5.93 27.90 -29.32
C ILE A 212 7.02 27.71 -30.37
N PRO A 213 6.78 28.08 -31.65
CA PRO A 213 7.80 27.91 -32.66
C PRO A 213 9.03 28.65 -32.18
N LYS A 214 10.20 28.02 -32.29
CA LYS A 214 11.48 28.52 -31.76
C LYS A 214 11.83 29.93 -32.28
N ASN A 215 11.12 30.41 -33.31
CA ASN A 215 11.27 31.70 -33.98
C ASN A 215 10.38 32.83 -33.44
N MET A 216 9.49 32.58 -32.47
CA MET A 216 8.64 33.62 -31.85
C MET A 216 9.02 33.92 -30.39
N ARG A 217 10.29 33.75 -30.03
CA ARG A 217 10.81 34.24 -28.75
C ARG A 217 11.22 35.70 -28.94
N PRO A 218 10.52 36.69 -28.37
CA PRO A 218 10.93 38.09 -28.52
C PRO A 218 12.34 38.26 -27.93
N PRO A 219 13.28 38.89 -28.65
CA PRO A 219 14.60 39.14 -28.09
C PRO A 219 14.47 40.04 -26.85
N ARG A 220 15.23 39.70 -25.80
CA ARG A 220 15.23 40.39 -24.49
C ARG A 220 15.52 41.90 -24.56
N SER A 221 15.94 42.42 -25.71
CA SER A 221 16.19 43.84 -25.95
C SER A 221 14.93 44.68 -26.18
N ALA A 222 13.78 44.07 -26.52
CA ALA A 222 12.56 44.82 -26.83
C ALA A 222 11.92 45.51 -25.60
N PHE A 223 12.27 45.09 -24.38
CA PHE A 223 11.71 45.64 -23.14
C PHE A 223 12.43 46.88 -22.59
N ARG A 224 13.52 47.34 -23.22
CA ARG A 224 14.33 48.46 -22.69
C ARG A 224 14.05 49.81 -23.36
N GLN A 225 13.26 49.87 -24.43
CA GLN A 225 13.04 51.12 -25.18
C GLN A 225 11.74 51.88 -24.86
N SER A 226 10.88 51.39 -23.95
CA SER A 226 9.61 52.08 -23.64
C SER A 226 9.62 52.96 -22.38
N ARG A 227 10.78 53.20 -21.74
CA ARG A 227 10.90 54.28 -20.74
C ARG A 227 11.48 55.52 -21.40
N GLY A 228 10.60 56.24 -22.08
CA GLY A 228 10.86 57.59 -22.56
C GLY A 228 10.63 58.61 -21.44
N ARG A 229 11.64 59.47 -21.30
CA ARG A 229 11.68 60.88 -20.83
C ARG A 229 11.03 61.24 -19.50
#